data_AF-A0A1V4TWY1-F1
#
_entry.id   AF-A0A1V4TWY1-F1
#
_cell.length_a   1.000
_cell.length_b   1.000
_cell.length_c   1.000
_cell.angle_alpha   90.00
_cell.angle_beta   90.00
_cell.angle_gamma   90.00
#
_symmetry.space_group_name_H-M   'P 1'
#
loop_
_entity.id
_entity.type
_entity.pdbx_description
1 polymer ?
#
loop_
_entity_poly.entity_id
_entity_poly.type
_entity_poly.pdbx_seq_one_letter_code
_entity_poly.pdbx_strand_id
1 'polypeptide(L)'
;MKILAIHGSPRTVQSTTRRLVQYVLDGAAEAGAETEIIDLCDLRVVPCTACDACSLNGICINDDDVAGLVDRMKTADGIVFASPVYIDNVSGQMKVFFDRLADAIHYQLLAGKYGCSVATTHMSGGDEVVAYQNHVLNYLAVVSVGGISVATGGEAAAVDAEEPRARALGRKLADAITHGFSDPQQEEEIRGNRDFFREIVAENQDLRTDDYKRWVRLGWI
;
A
#
# COMPACT_ATOMS: atom_id res chain seq x y z
N MET A 1 2.24 -9.52 -14.80
CA MET A 1 2.43 -8.60 -13.67
C MET A 1 1.10 -7.92 -13.40
N LYS A 2 0.66 -7.89 -12.13
CA LYS A 2 -0.55 -7.19 -11.69
C LYS A 2 -0.20 -6.07 -10.71
N ILE A 3 -0.74 -4.88 -10.91
CA ILE A 3 -0.56 -3.72 -10.02
C ILE A 3 -1.92 -3.25 -9.53
N LEU A 4 -2.05 -3.13 -8.21
CA LEU A 4 -3.27 -2.72 -7.55
C LEU A 4 -3.09 -1.36 -6.87
N ALA A 5 -3.90 -0.38 -7.27
CA ALA A 5 -3.99 0.90 -6.58
C ALA A 5 -5.14 0.89 -5.57
N ILE A 6 -4.86 1.39 -4.37
CA ILE A 6 -5.84 1.59 -3.30
C ILE A 6 -6.02 3.10 -3.13
N HIS A 7 -7.23 3.57 -3.43
CA HIS A 7 -7.56 4.97 -3.48
C HIS A 7 -8.46 5.38 -2.30
N GLY A 8 -7.99 6.35 -1.51
CA GLY A 8 -8.63 6.78 -0.28
C GLY A 8 -9.50 8.03 -0.36
N SER A 9 -9.66 8.69 -1.53
CA SER A 9 -10.46 9.93 -1.56
C SER A 9 -11.97 9.64 -1.46
N PRO A 10 -12.70 10.35 -0.60
CA PRO A 10 -14.17 10.32 -0.56
C PRO A 10 -14.83 10.88 -1.82
N ARG A 11 -14.06 11.53 -2.71
CA ARG A 11 -14.55 12.06 -3.98
C ARG A 11 -14.59 11.03 -5.12
N THR A 12 -14.11 9.81 -4.87
CA THR A 12 -14.12 8.68 -5.82
C THR A 12 -13.72 9.11 -7.25
N VAL A 13 -14.63 9.05 -8.22
CA VAL A 13 -14.40 9.38 -9.63
C VAL A 13 -14.08 10.86 -9.89
N GLN A 14 -14.44 11.76 -8.98
CA GLN A 14 -14.16 13.20 -9.06
C GLN A 14 -12.84 13.59 -8.37
N SER A 15 -12.13 12.62 -7.81
CA SER A 15 -10.87 12.85 -7.09
C SER A 15 -9.72 13.16 -8.03
N THR A 16 -9.03 14.28 -7.81
CA THR A 16 -7.76 14.60 -8.47
C THR A 16 -6.66 13.61 -8.07
N THR A 17 -6.72 13.03 -6.87
CA THR A 17 -5.84 11.92 -6.46
C THR A 17 -6.08 10.67 -7.30
N ARG A 18 -7.35 10.34 -7.58
CA ARG A 18 -7.70 9.19 -8.43
C ARG A 18 -7.18 9.41 -9.85
N ARG A 19 -7.30 10.63 -10.37
CA ARG A 19 -6.75 10.99 -11.67
C ARG A 19 -5.23 10.84 -11.73
N LEU A 20 -4.52 11.32 -10.70
CA LEU A 20 -3.07 11.17 -10.61
C LEU A 20 -2.64 9.69 -10.55
N VAL A 21 -3.30 8.87 -9.74
CA VAL A 21 -2.97 7.43 -9.67
C VAL A 21 -3.31 6.71 -10.98
N GLN A 22 -4.34 7.13 -11.70
CA GLN A 22 -4.64 6.59 -13.03
C GLN A 22 -3.47 6.81 -14.00
N TYR A 23 -2.81 7.98 -14.00
CA TYR A 23 -1.62 8.19 -14.82
C TYR A 23 -0.44 7.29 -14.42
N VAL A 24 -0.28 6.99 -13.13
CA VAL A 24 0.71 5.99 -12.68
C VAL A 24 0.36 4.62 -13.25
N LEU A 25 -0.90 4.20 -13.14
CA LEU A 25 -1.33 2.91 -13.67
C LEU A 25 -1.22 2.83 -15.20
N ASP A 26 -1.57 3.90 -15.93
CA ASP A 26 -1.42 3.93 -17.37
C ASP A 26 0.06 3.75 -17.79
N GLY A 27 0.99 4.41 -17.09
CA GLY A 27 2.42 4.22 -17.33
C GLY A 27 2.88 2.79 -17.04
N ALA A 28 2.35 2.14 -16.01
CA ALA A 28 2.64 0.74 -15.77
C ALA A 28 2.01 -0.20 -16.81
N ALA A 29 0.80 0.10 -17.28
CA ALA A 29 0.11 -0.65 -18.32
C ALA A 29 0.85 -0.57 -19.68
N GLU A 30 1.43 0.59 -20.01
CA GLU A 30 2.34 0.75 -21.14
C GLU A 30 3.56 -0.19 -21.05
N ALA A 31 4.00 -0.51 -19.83
CA ALA A 31 5.07 -1.47 -19.56
C ALA A 31 4.57 -2.92 -19.41
N GLY A 32 3.30 -3.21 -19.76
CA GLY A 32 2.73 -4.55 -19.80
C GLY A 32 2.11 -5.04 -18.48
N ALA A 33 1.88 -4.17 -17.50
CA ALA A 33 1.15 -4.51 -16.29
C ALA A 33 -0.37 -4.57 -16.51
N GLU A 34 -1.04 -5.55 -15.89
CA GLU A 34 -2.48 -5.47 -15.63
C GLU A 34 -2.69 -4.53 -14.43
N THR A 35 -3.57 -3.54 -14.56
CA THR A 35 -3.73 -2.50 -13.54
C THR A 35 -5.17 -2.33 -13.11
N GLU A 36 -5.38 -2.07 -11.81
CA GLU A 36 -6.70 -1.91 -11.23
C GLU A 36 -6.70 -0.86 -10.11
N ILE A 37 -7.78 -0.07 -9.98
CA ILE A 37 -8.00 0.81 -8.83
C ILE A 37 -9.17 0.30 -8.00
N ILE A 38 -8.97 0.20 -6.69
CA ILE A 38 -10.02 0.00 -5.69
C ILE A 38 -10.25 1.31 -4.96
N ASP A 39 -11.49 1.80 -4.97
CA ASP A 39 -11.92 2.89 -4.11
C ASP A 39 -12.30 2.36 -2.74
N LEU A 40 -11.60 2.80 -1.68
CA LEU A 40 -11.94 2.43 -0.30
C LEU A 40 -13.36 2.86 0.09
N CYS A 41 -13.91 3.87 -0.59
CA CYS A 41 -15.27 4.37 -0.34
C CYS A 41 -16.37 3.46 -0.88
N ASP A 42 -16.03 2.53 -1.77
CA ASP A 42 -16.96 1.52 -2.28
C ASP A 42 -16.97 0.26 -1.39
N LEU A 43 -16.10 0.22 -0.37
CA LEU A 43 -15.95 -0.89 0.56
C LEU A 43 -16.51 -0.53 1.94
N ARG A 44 -17.05 -1.53 2.63
CA ARG A 44 -17.31 -1.46 4.06
C ARG A 44 -15.99 -1.71 4.78
N VAL A 45 -15.42 -0.67 5.36
CA VAL A 45 -14.24 -0.77 6.24
C VAL A 45 -14.61 -0.21 7.61
N VAL A 46 -14.70 -1.08 8.60
CA VAL A 46 -15.03 -0.69 9.97
C VAL A 46 -13.75 -0.21 10.67
N PRO A 47 -13.79 0.89 11.44
CA PRO A 47 -12.64 1.33 12.24
C PRO A 47 -12.10 0.22 13.15
N CYS A 48 -10.78 0.17 13.28
CA CYS A 48 -10.14 -0.76 14.21
C CYS A 48 -10.60 -0.47 15.65
N THR A 49 -10.93 -1.52 16.40
CA THR A 49 -11.39 -1.44 17.80
C THR A 49 -10.28 -1.73 18.80
N ALA A 50 -9.04 -1.95 18.34
CA ALA A 50 -7.89 -2.33 19.17
C ALA A 50 -8.17 -3.54 20.09
N CYS A 51 -8.93 -4.52 19.58
CA CYS A 51 -9.29 -5.72 20.34
C CYS A 51 -8.18 -6.78 20.41
N ASP A 52 -7.05 -6.55 19.73
CA ASP A 52 -5.87 -7.43 19.64
C ASP A 52 -6.12 -8.85 19.12
N ALA A 53 -7.33 -9.18 18.68
CA ALA A 53 -7.66 -10.50 18.17
C ALA A 53 -6.73 -10.90 17.00
N CYS A 54 -6.51 -10.01 16.04
CA CYS A 54 -5.60 -10.27 14.92
C CYS A 54 -4.13 -10.37 15.32
N SER A 55 -3.71 -9.73 16.42
CA SER A 55 -2.37 -9.89 16.97
C SER A 55 -2.19 -11.27 17.60
N LEU A 56 -3.24 -11.81 18.22
CA LEU A 56 -3.22 -13.11 18.90
C LEU A 56 -3.45 -14.28 17.95
N ASN A 57 -4.44 -14.23 17.06
CA ASN A 57 -4.81 -15.35 16.20
C ASN A 57 -4.57 -15.10 14.70
N GLY A 58 -4.05 -13.93 14.34
CA GLY A 58 -3.79 -13.56 12.94
C GLY A 58 -5.05 -13.28 12.10
N ILE A 59 -6.23 -13.20 12.71
CA ILE A 59 -7.51 -13.01 12.03
C ILE A 59 -8.26 -11.82 12.65
N CYS A 60 -8.65 -10.86 11.82
CA CYS A 60 -9.52 -9.78 12.29
C CYS A 60 -10.95 -10.30 12.55
N ILE A 61 -11.57 -9.89 13.66
CA ILE A 61 -12.93 -10.31 14.03
C ILE A 61 -14.03 -9.55 13.28
N ASN A 62 -13.67 -8.43 12.64
CA ASN A 62 -14.65 -7.61 11.94
C ASN A 62 -15.01 -8.28 10.61
N ASP A 63 -16.30 -8.54 10.43
CA ASP A 63 -16.87 -8.98 9.16
C ASP A 63 -17.00 -7.76 8.24
N ASP A 64 -15.97 -7.49 7.44
CA ASP A 64 -15.93 -6.37 6.51
C ASP A 64 -15.00 -6.66 5.32
N ASP A 65 -14.89 -5.73 4.39
CA ASP A 65 -14.24 -6.00 3.09
C ASP A 65 -12.70 -6.00 3.16
N VAL A 66 -12.10 -5.75 4.34
CA VAL A 66 -10.64 -5.65 4.49
C VAL A 66 -9.94 -6.97 4.17
N ALA A 67 -10.47 -8.09 4.67
CA ALA A 67 -9.86 -9.41 4.43
C ALA A 67 -9.79 -9.72 2.92
N GLY A 68 -10.89 -9.48 2.20
CA GLY A 68 -10.95 -9.65 0.75
C GLY A 68 -10.00 -8.69 0.01
N LEU A 69 -9.85 -7.45 0.49
CA LEU A 69 -8.90 -6.49 -0.06
C LEU A 69 -7.44 -6.96 0.15
N VAL A 70 -7.08 -7.43 1.34
CA VAL A 70 -5.72 -7.95 1.62
C VAL A 70 -5.42 -9.19 0.77
N ASP A 71 -6.39 -10.08 0.53
CA ASP A 71 -6.21 -11.20 -0.39
C ASP A 71 -5.92 -10.75 -1.82
N ARG A 72 -6.60 -9.70 -2.29
CA ARG A 72 -6.28 -9.10 -3.60
C ARG A 72 -4.89 -8.49 -3.63
N MET A 73 -4.46 -7.81 -2.56
CA MET A 73 -3.09 -7.30 -2.43
C MET A 73 -2.05 -8.43 -2.46
N LYS A 74 -2.32 -9.58 -1.83
CA LYS A 74 -1.45 -10.76 -1.87
C LYS A 74 -1.26 -11.30 -3.30
N THR A 75 -2.29 -11.22 -4.15
CA THR A 75 -2.22 -11.65 -5.56
C THR A 75 -1.57 -10.64 -6.50
N ALA A 76 -1.42 -9.37 -6.09
CA ALA A 76 -0.77 -8.34 -6.90
C ALA A 76 0.75 -8.40 -6.76
N ASP A 77 1.49 -8.01 -7.79
CA ASP A 77 2.95 -7.87 -7.76
C ASP A 77 3.39 -6.46 -7.32
N GLY A 78 2.54 -5.47 -7.59
CA GLY A 78 2.75 -4.06 -7.23
C GLY A 78 1.57 -3.46 -6.47
N ILE A 79 1.85 -2.60 -5.49
CA ILE A 79 0.84 -1.87 -4.71
C ILE A 79 1.04 -0.36 -4.86
N VAL A 80 -0.04 0.39 -5.12
CA VAL A 80 -0.01 1.85 -5.13
C VAL A 80 -0.96 2.41 -4.08
N PHE A 81 -0.47 3.17 -3.11
CA PHE A 81 -1.33 3.92 -2.20
C PHE A 81 -1.60 5.32 -2.75
N ALA A 82 -2.87 5.73 -2.77
CA ALA A 82 -3.29 7.01 -3.30
C ALA A 82 -4.25 7.71 -2.33
N SER A 83 -3.78 8.75 -1.66
CA SER A 83 -4.61 9.53 -0.74
C SER A 83 -4.55 11.03 -1.03
N PRO A 84 -5.68 11.77 -0.98
CA PRO A 84 -5.61 13.20 -0.84
C PRO A 84 -4.98 13.57 0.51
N VAL A 85 -4.40 14.76 0.58
CA VAL A 85 -3.92 15.35 1.84
C VAL A 85 -5.07 16.11 2.50
N TYR A 86 -5.52 15.64 3.65
CA TYR A 86 -6.50 16.33 4.50
C TYR A 86 -5.89 16.55 5.89
N ILE A 87 -5.67 17.83 6.24
CA ILE A 87 -5.01 18.25 7.48
C ILE A 87 -3.64 17.57 7.64
N ASP A 88 -2.75 17.80 6.66
CA ASP A 88 -1.37 17.30 6.61
C ASP A 88 -1.22 15.79 6.84
N ASN A 89 -2.25 15.01 6.50
CA ASN A 89 -2.22 13.56 6.59
C ASN A 89 -3.04 12.92 5.46
N VAL A 90 -2.98 11.59 5.38
CA VAL A 90 -3.88 10.81 4.54
C VAL A 90 -5.34 11.07 4.92
N SER A 91 -6.25 10.80 4.00
CA SER A 91 -7.68 10.78 4.23
C SER A 91 -8.07 9.86 5.39
N GLY A 92 -9.19 10.17 6.06
CA GLY A 92 -9.73 9.30 7.10
C GLY A 92 -10.04 7.89 6.60
N GLN A 93 -10.48 7.74 5.35
CA GLN A 93 -10.73 6.44 4.71
C GLN A 93 -9.44 5.62 4.60
N MET A 94 -8.35 6.23 4.13
CA MET A 94 -7.06 5.57 4.05
C MET A 94 -6.53 5.21 5.44
N LYS A 95 -6.65 6.11 6.43
CA LYS A 95 -6.18 5.86 7.79
C LYS A 95 -6.93 4.71 8.46
N VAL A 96 -8.26 4.68 8.33
CA VAL A 96 -9.10 3.58 8.83
C VAL A 96 -8.69 2.25 8.19
N PHE A 97 -8.39 2.23 6.90
CA PHE A 97 -7.86 1.03 6.24
C PHE A 97 -6.47 0.65 6.79
N PHE A 98 -5.53 1.58 6.91
CA PHE A 98 -4.19 1.31 7.47
C PHE A 98 -4.23 0.74 8.88
N ASP A 99 -5.12 1.25 9.73
CA ASP A 99 -5.31 0.74 11.11
C ASP A 99 -5.82 -0.70 11.17
N ARG A 100 -6.26 -1.25 10.03
CA ARG A 100 -6.75 -2.62 9.89
C ARG A 100 -5.73 -3.59 9.30
N LEU A 101 -4.48 -3.16 9.07
CA LEU A 101 -3.42 -3.96 8.43
C LEU A 101 -2.43 -4.61 9.41
N ALA A 102 -2.73 -4.65 10.71
CA ALA A 102 -1.81 -5.17 11.72
C ALA A 102 -1.37 -6.62 11.43
N ASP A 103 -2.29 -7.50 11.04
CA ASP A 103 -1.96 -8.89 10.67
C ASP A 103 -1.10 -8.98 9.40
N ALA A 104 -1.39 -8.15 8.40
CA ALA A 104 -0.60 -8.08 7.18
C ALA A 104 0.86 -7.65 7.47
N ILE A 105 1.05 -6.76 8.45
CA ILE A 105 2.35 -6.36 8.97
C ILE A 105 2.98 -7.50 9.78
N HIS A 106 2.32 -8.01 10.82
CA HIS A 106 2.92 -9.00 11.72
C HIS A 106 3.39 -10.27 10.99
N TYR A 107 2.62 -10.71 9.99
CA TYR A 107 2.93 -11.92 9.21
C TYR A 107 3.66 -11.62 7.89
N GLN A 108 4.03 -10.36 7.64
CA GLN A 108 4.78 -9.91 6.46
C GLN A 108 4.15 -10.45 5.16
N LEU A 109 2.82 -10.31 5.04
CA LEU A 109 2.01 -10.98 4.01
C LEU A 109 2.32 -10.49 2.59
N LEU A 110 2.82 -9.27 2.45
CA LEU A 110 3.10 -8.63 1.16
C LEU A 110 4.60 -8.63 0.81
N ALA A 111 5.43 -9.39 1.53
CA ALA A 111 6.85 -9.46 1.27
C ALA A 111 7.19 -9.91 -0.16
N GLY A 112 8.23 -9.30 -0.73
CA GLY A 112 8.71 -9.56 -2.09
C GLY A 112 7.99 -8.76 -3.18
N LYS A 113 7.10 -7.84 -2.79
CA LYS A 113 6.40 -6.93 -3.70
C LYS A 113 7.07 -5.56 -3.74
N TYR A 114 6.74 -4.80 -4.78
CA TYR A 114 7.14 -3.40 -4.91
C TYR A 114 5.93 -2.48 -4.80
N GLY A 115 6.16 -1.20 -4.52
CA GLY A 115 5.08 -0.23 -4.49
C GLY A 115 5.50 1.20 -4.70
N CYS A 116 4.53 2.10 -4.79
CA CYS A 116 4.78 3.53 -4.75
C CYS A 116 3.57 4.24 -4.15
N SER A 117 3.72 5.52 -3.83
CA SER A 117 2.63 6.31 -3.26
C SER A 117 2.36 7.58 -4.02
N VAL A 118 1.10 8.00 -4.09
CA VAL A 118 0.71 9.29 -4.66
C VAL A 118 -0.13 10.10 -3.68
N ALA A 119 0.01 11.41 -3.76
CA ALA A 119 -0.81 12.33 -2.99
C ALA A 119 -1.19 13.58 -3.80
N THR A 120 -2.36 14.15 -3.52
CA THR A 120 -2.72 15.49 -4.00
C THR A 120 -3.16 16.34 -2.84
N THR A 121 -2.70 17.59 -2.82
CA THR A 121 -3.06 18.59 -1.81
C THR A 121 -3.64 19.84 -2.46
N HIS A 122 -4.24 20.72 -1.67
CA HIS A 122 -4.49 22.08 -2.12
C HIS A 122 -3.16 22.85 -2.23
N MET A 123 -2.32 22.84 -1.19
CA MET A 123 -1.02 23.54 -1.18
C MET A 123 0.12 22.78 -0.48
N SER A 124 -0.09 22.23 0.72
CA SER A 124 0.99 21.71 1.59
C SER A 124 0.82 20.24 1.98
N GLY A 125 1.85 19.63 2.56
CA GLY A 125 1.77 18.28 3.17
C GLY A 125 1.86 17.13 2.17
N GLY A 126 2.09 17.40 0.89
CA GLY A 126 2.10 16.39 -0.18
C GLY A 126 3.21 15.37 -0.01
N ASP A 127 4.45 15.84 0.18
CA ASP A 127 5.63 14.99 0.28
C ASP A 127 5.65 14.20 1.58
N GLU A 128 5.20 14.81 2.69
CA GLU A 128 5.05 14.16 3.99
C GLU A 128 4.04 13.02 3.93
N VAL A 129 2.91 13.21 3.23
CA VAL A 129 1.91 12.15 3.05
C VAL A 129 2.41 11.04 2.11
N VAL A 130 3.18 11.36 1.07
CA VAL A 130 3.85 10.34 0.25
C VAL A 130 4.86 9.54 1.08
N ALA A 131 5.67 10.21 1.90
CA ALA A 131 6.63 9.56 2.79
C ALA A 131 5.92 8.65 3.81
N TYR A 132 4.82 9.11 4.41
CA TYR A 132 4.02 8.29 5.33
C TYR A 132 3.43 7.05 4.64
N GLN A 133 2.83 7.18 3.47
CA GLN A 133 2.31 6.02 2.73
C GLN A 133 3.43 5.04 2.32
N ASN A 134 4.60 5.54 1.94
CA ASN A 134 5.77 4.71 1.65
C ASN A 134 6.30 3.97 2.88
N HIS A 135 6.27 4.61 4.05
CA HIS A 135 6.60 3.95 5.30
C HIS A 135 5.61 2.82 5.64
N VAL A 136 4.31 3.02 5.39
CA VAL A 136 3.31 1.95 5.53
C VAL A 136 3.56 0.80 4.56
N LEU A 137 3.94 1.07 3.30
CA LEU A 137 4.39 0.03 2.36
C LEU A 137 5.56 -0.77 2.92
N ASN A 138 6.57 -0.10 3.48
CA ASN A 138 7.73 -0.77 4.08
C ASN A 138 7.33 -1.67 5.26
N TYR A 139 6.44 -1.22 6.15
CA TYR A 139 5.93 -2.07 7.23
C TYR A 139 5.21 -3.33 6.73
N LEU A 140 4.59 -3.25 5.56
CA LEU A 140 3.96 -4.39 4.89
C LEU A 140 4.97 -5.30 4.17
N ALA A 141 6.28 -5.04 4.29
CA ALA A 141 7.37 -5.68 3.56
C ALA A 141 7.38 -5.42 2.04
N VAL A 142 6.78 -4.30 1.62
CA VAL A 142 6.79 -3.83 0.23
C VAL A 142 7.89 -2.78 0.04
N VAL A 143 8.79 -3.01 -0.92
CA VAL A 143 9.85 -2.04 -1.23
C VAL A 143 9.28 -0.92 -2.12
N SER A 144 9.34 0.32 -1.64
CA SER A 144 8.84 1.47 -2.38
C SER A 144 9.86 1.95 -3.42
N VAL A 145 9.39 2.18 -4.65
CA VAL A 145 10.16 2.83 -5.72
C VAL A 145 10.05 4.36 -5.68
N GLY A 146 9.39 4.92 -4.66
CA GLY A 146 9.20 6.36 -4.45
C GLY A 146 7.73 6.77 -4.54
N GLY A 147 7.50 8.02 -4.95
CA GLY A 147 6.15 8.56 -5.07
C GLY A 147 6.09 9.92 -5.74
N ILE A 148 4.88 10.43 -5.91
CA ILE A 148 4.63 11.76 -6.47
C ILE A 148 3.54 12.47 -5.69
N SER A 149 3.79 13.72 -5.32
CA SER A 149 2.79 14.61 -4.73
C SER A 149 2.51 15.78 -5.67
N VAL A 150 1.27 16.27 -5.70
CA VAL A 150 0.87 17.44 -6.51
C VAL A 150 0.06 18.42 -5.67
N ALA A 151 0.54 19.67 -5.58
CA ALA A 151 -0.23 20.79 -5.07
C ALA A 151 -1.14 21.33 -6.18
N THR A 152 -2.44 21.10 -6.03
CA THR A 152 -3.43 21.37 -7.08
C THR A 152 -3.84 22.83 -7.17
N GLY A 153 -3.73 23.62 -6.09
CA GLY A 153 -4.30 24.97 -6.02
C GLY A 153 -5.81 25.02 -6.26
N GLY A 154 -6.51 23.88 -6.17
CA GLY A 154 -7.92 23.75 -6.54
C GLY A 154 -8.18 23.47 -8.03
N GLU A 155 -7.14 23.35 -8.85
CA GLU A 155 -7.24 23.17 -10.30
C GLU A 155 -6.83 21.76 -10.74
N ALA A 156 -7.72 21.07 -11.46
CA ALA A 156 -7.42 19.73 -11.99
C ALA A 156 -6.26 19.74 -13.01
N ALA A 157 -6.06 20.86 -13.72
CA ALA A 157 -5.00 21.02 -14.71
C ALA A 157 -3.58 20.87 -14.10
N ALA A 158 -3.40 21.16 -12.81
CA ALA A 158 -2.14 20.94 -12.12
C ALA A 158 -1.75 19.45 -12.07
N VAL A 159 -2.74 18.55 -11.97
CA VAL A 159 -2.50 17.09 -12.05
C VAL A 159 -2.17 16.67 -13.47
N ASP A 160 -2.82 17.27 -14.47
CA ASP A 160 -2.59 16.97 -15.88
C ASP A 160 -1.17 17.36 -16.33
N ALA A 161 -0.65 18.47 -15.83
CA ALA A 161 0.73 18.89 -16.08
C ALA A 161 1.77 17.87 -15.58
N GLU A 162 1.40 17.06 -14.58
CA GLU A 162 2.27 16.06 -13.94
C GLU A 162 2.12 14.65 -14.53
N GLU A 163 1.25 14.47 -15.53
CA GLU A 163 1.02 13.18 -16.21
C GLU A 163 2.33 12.50 -16.67
N PRO A 164 3.31 13.18 -17.31
CA PRO A 164 4.54 12.53 -17.75
C PRO A 164 5.36 11.94 -16.59
N ARG A 165 5.40 12.64 -15.44
CA ARG A 165 6.11 12.19 -14.24
C ARG A 165 5.36 11.06 -13.54
N ALA A 166 4.03 11.13 -13.48
CA ALA A 166 3.20 10.06 -12.94
C ALA A 166 3.33 8.77 -13.78
N ARG A 167 3.24 8.85 -15.11
CA ARG A 167 3.47 7.71 -16.00
C ARG A 167 4.89 7.15 -15.86
N ALA A 168 5.90 8.01 -15.69
CA ALA A 168 7.27 7.56 -15.45
C ALA A 168 7.43 6.79 -14.14
N LEU A 169 6.74 7.20 -13.06
CA LEU A 169 6.68 6.42 -11.82
C LEU A 169 6.02 5.05 -12.03
N GLY A 170 4.95 4.99 -12.82
CA GLY A 170 4.29 3.74 -13.22
C GLY A 170 5.22 2.77 -13.94
N ARG A 171 5.94 3.26 -14.95
CA ARG A 171 6.96 2.47 -15.66
C ARG A 171 8.08 2.01 -14.74
N LYS A 172 8.55 2.88 -13.82
CA LYS A 172 9.56 2.52 -12.82
C LYS A 172 9.09 1.40 -11.90
N LEU A 173 7.82 1.44 -11.45
CA LEU A 173 7.25 0.36 -10.64
C LEU A 173 7.18 -0.96 -11.41
N ALA A 174 6.72 -0.92 -12.68
CA ALA A 174 6.65 -2.09 -13.53
C ALA A 174 8.05 -2.70 -13.83
N ASP A 175 9.04 -1.83 -14.05
CA ASP A 175 10.44 -2.21 -14.23
C ASP A 175 11.00 -2.88 -12.97
N ALA A 176 10.77 -2.31 -11.79
CA ALA A 176 11.16 -2.89 -10.50
C ALA A 176 10.57 -4.29 -10.29
N ILE A 177 9.30 -4.50 -10.64
CA ILE A 177 8.66 -5.81 -10.54
C ILE A 177 9.30 -6.83 -11.49
N THR A 178 9.69 -6.40 -12.70
CA THR A 178 10.19 -7.30 -13.74
C THR A 178 11.68 -7.62 -13.57
N HIS A 179 12.47 -6.60 -13.22
CA HIS A 179 13.94 -6.66 -13.21
C HIS A 179 14.54 -6.64 -11.81
N GLY A 180 13.70 -6.43 -10.79
CA GLY A 180 14.14 -6.21 -9.43
C GLY A 180 14.46 -4.74 -9.16
N PHE A 181 14.28 -4.33 -7.91
CA PHE A 181 14.71 -3.04 -7.40
C PHE A 181 15.26 -3.25 -6.00
N SER A 182 16.35 -2.57 -5.65
CA SER A 182 16.97 -2.71 -4.35
C SER A 182 17.15 -1.34 -3.72
N ASP A 183 16.77 -1.26 -2.45
CA ASP A 183 17.00 -0.12 -1.58
C ASP A 183 17.48 -0.69 -0.24
N PRO A 184 18.80 -0.66 0.02
CA PRO A 184 19.38 -1.30 1.20
C PRO A 184 18.82 -0.80 2.54
N GLN A 185 18.41 0.47 2.61
CA GLN A 185 17.83 1.04 3.82
C GLN A 185 16.44 0.44 4.06
N GLN A 186 15.58 0.47 3.04
CA GLN A 186 14.25 -0.12 3.15
C GLN A 186 14.31 -1.62 3.45
N GLU A 187 15.25 -2.34 2.81
CA GLU A 187 15.44 -3.76 3.06
C GLU A 187 15.93 -4.04 4.49
N GLU A 188 16.76 -3.17 5.07
CA GLU A 188 17.17 -3.27 6.48
C GLU A 188 16.01 -3.04 7.44
N GLU A 189 15.19 -2.02 7.19
CA GLU A 189 13.97 -1.75 7.96
C GLU A 189 13.00 -2.94 7.91
N ILE A 190 12.77 -3.52 6.72
CA ILE A 190 11.92 -4.71 6.54
C ILE A 190 12.50 -5.91 7.30
N ARG A 191 13.82 -6.14 7.23
CA ARG A 191 14.47 -7.23 7.98
C ARG A 191 14.29 -7.05 9.49
N GLY A 192 14.52 -5.84 10.00
CA GLY A 192 14.33 -5.53 11.42
C GLY A 192 12.89 -5.74 11.88
N ASN A 193 11.92 -5.29 11.08
CA ASN A 193 10.50 -5.46 11.35
C ASN A 193 10.09 -6.94 11.37
N ARG A 194 10.57 -7.72 10.39
CA ARG A 194 10.37 -9.17 10.35
C ARG A 194 10.97 -9.86 11.57
N ASP A 195 12.17 -9.47 11.97
CA ASP A 195 12.86 -10.07 13.12
C ASP A 195 12.10 -9.76 14.42
N PHE A 196 11.55 -8.56 14.56
CA PHE A 196 10.67 -8.18 15.66
C PHE A 196 9.42 -9.07 15.75
N PHE A 197 8.78 -9.41 14.63
CA PHE A 197 7.57 -10.24 14.62
C PHE A 197 7.83 -11.76 14.62
N ARG A 198 9.09 -12.19 14.52
CA ARG A 198 9.44 -13.62 14.41
C ARG A 198 8.91 -14.45 15.57
N GLU A 199 9.04 -13.95 16.80
CA GLU A 199 8.58 -14.63 18.01
C GLU A 199 7.06 -14.81 17.99
N ILE A 200 6.31 -13.74 17.67
CA ILE A 200 4.85 -13.78 17.54
C ILE A 200 4.43 -14.84 16.51
N VAL A 201 5.10 -14.92 15.35
CA VAL A 201 4.75 -15.94 14.34
C VAL A 201 5.06 -17.36 14.82
N ALA A 202 6.17 -17.57 15.53
CA ALA A 202 6.55 -18.88 16.05
C ALA A 202 5.62 -19.37 17.17
N GLU A 203 5.22 -18.48 18.10
CA GLU A 203 4.30 -18.80 19.18
C GLU A 203 2.89 -19.15 18.67
N ASN A 204 2.49 -18.57 17.54
CA ASN A 204 1.16 -18.74 16.96
C ASN A 204 1.10 -19.76 15.81
N GLN A 205 2.07 -20.67 15.70
CA GLN A 205 2.16 -21.66 14.62
C GLN A 205 0.91 -22.55 14.47
N ASP A 206 0.22 -22.86 15.56
CA ASP A 206 -0.98 -23.70 15.55
C ASP A 206 -2.23 -22.93 15.08
N LEU A 207 -2.25 -21.61 15.29
CA LEU A 207 -3.36 -20.74 14.87
C LEU A 207 -3.19 -20.27 13.43
N ARG A 208 -1.94 -20.02 13.00
CA ARG A 208 -1.57 -19.46 11.68
C ARG A 208 -0.65 -20.40 10.93
N THR A 209 -1.05 -21.65 10.82
CA THR A 209 -0.21 -22.74 10.30
C THR A 209 0.31 -22.48 8.89
N ASP A 210 -0.49 -21.91 7.99
CA ASP A 210 -0.06 -21.67 6.61
C ASP A 210 0.96 -20.52 6.51
N ASP A 211 0.79 -19.47 7.32
CA ASP A 211 1.74 -18.37 7.41
C ASP A 211 3.03 -18.79 8.11
N TYR A 212 2.96 -19.55 9.20
CA TYR A 212 4.13 -20.14 9.85
C TYR A 212 4.93 -21.01 8.86
N LYS A 213 4.25 -21.93 8.15
CA LYS A 213 4.90 -22.76 7.12
C LYS A 213 5.49 -21.90 6.00
N ARG A 214 4.88 -20.77 5.65
CA ARG A 214 5.46 -19.80 4.69
C ARG A 214 6.75 -19.21 5.23
N TRP A 215 6.79 -18.79 6.50
CA TRP A 215 7.99 -18.24 7.13
C TRP A 215 9.14 -19.26 7.17
N VAL A 216 8.85 -20.53 7.51
CA VAL A 216 9.84 -21.62 7.48
C VAL A 216 10.37 -21.85 6.05
N ARG A 217 9.49 -21.89 5.04
CA ARG A 217 9.92 -22.03 3.63
C ARG A 217 10.80 -20.88 3.15
N LEU A 218 10.60 -19.69 3.69
CA LEU A 218 11.40 -18.49 3.38
C LEU A 218 12.69 -18.41 4.23
N GLY A 219 12.90 -19.33 5.16
CA GLY A 219 14.08 -19.36 6.05
C GLY A 219 14.10 -18.23 7.08
N TRP A 220 12.93 -17.74 7.50
CA TRP A 220 12.81 -16.67 8.49
C TRP A 220 12.68 -17.19 9.93
N ILE A 221 12.27 -18.45 10.07
CA ILE A 221 12.26 -19.29 11.27
C ILE A 221 12.91 -20.61 10.86
#